data_AF-A0A179V1E5-F1
#
_entry.id   AF-A0A179V1E5-F1
#
_cell.length_a   1.000
_cell.length_b   1.000
_cell.length_c   1.000
_cell.angle_alpha   90.00
_cell.angle_beta   90.00
_cell.angle_gamma   90.00
#
_symmetry.space_group_name_H-M   'P 1'
#
loop_
_entity.id
_entity.type
_entity.pdbx_description
1 polymer ?
#
loop_
_entity_poly.entity_id
_entity_poly.type
_entity_poly.pdbx_seq_one_letter_code
_entity_poly.pdbx_strand_id
1 'polypeptide(L)'
;MPPKSRFARLDAFTKTVEDARIRTRSGGVVTITALIIIFFLIWGEWSEYRRVVVLPELVVDKGRGERMEIHLNVTFPNLPCELLTLDVMDISGEYQTEVVHGVNKLRLSPAEEGGQVLDITALQLHSKTDNAKDLDPNYCGSCYGAPAPPNAQKPGCCNTCDEVREAYAAKRWSFGRGENVEQCEKEGYSANLDAQRKEGCRVEGVIRVNKVIGNFHIAPGRSFTNGNMHAHDLNNYYNTPIPHNVGHKIHYLRFGPQLPDEVSRRWKWTDHHHTNPLDNTEQHTTNPRLNFAYFVKVVATSYLPLGWDDDWSSTVHSKVSNNVPLGKQGVSLGSGGSIETHQYSVTSHKRSVDGGNDAEEGHKERLHSQGGIPGVFVNYDISPMKVINREARTKTFSGFLTGVCAVIGGTLTVAAAIDRALYEGSVRVKKLHKS
;
A
#
# COMPACT_ATOMS: atom_id res chain seq x y z
N MET A 1 14.25 -50.99 53.78
CA MET A 1 13.22 -50.90 52.71
C MET A 1 13.17 -49.44 52.26
N PRO A 2 13.43 -49.12 50.98
CA PRO A 2 13.31 -47.74 50.53
C PRO A 2 11.83 -47.34 50.45
N PRO A 3 11.49 -46.08 50.74
CA PRO A 3 10.11 -45.62 50.81
C PRO A 3 9.44 -45.71 49.43
N LYS A 4 8.33 -46.45 49.35
CA LYS A 4 7.50 -46.55 48.14
C LYS A 4 6.85 -45.20 47.88
N SER A 5 7.33 -44.51 46.85
CA SER A 5 6.75 -43.27 46.31
C SER A 5 5.25 -43.44 46.00
N ARG A 6 4.44 -42.41 46.28
CA ARG A 6 2.97 -42.38 46.05
C ARG A 6 2.57 -42.70 44.60
N PHE A 7 3.48 -42.56 43.64
CA PHE A 7 3.28 -42.95 42.24
C PHE A 7 3.19 -44.47 42.00
N ALA A 8 3.66 -45.30 42.92
CA ALA A 8 3.57 -46.76 42.79
C ALA A 8 2.14 -47.32 42.92
N ARG A 9 1.15 -46.49 43.31
CA ARG A 9 -0.27 -46.85 43.34
C ARG A 9 -1.00 -46.65 42.01
N LEU A 10 -0.39 -45.98 41.03
CA LEU A 10 -0.96 -45.74 39.69
C LEU A 10 -0.45 -46.73 38.63
N ASP A 11 0.35 -47.72 39.05
CA ASP A 11 0.89 -48.76 38.18
C ASP A 11 -0.15 -49.88 38.03
N ALA A 12 -0.93 -49.85 36.94
CA ALA A 12 -2.04 -50.77 36.68
C ALA A 12 -1.60 -52.18 36.23
N PHE A 13 -0.29 -52.42 36.06
CA PHE A 13 0.24 -53.69 35.58
C PHE A 13 1.07 -54.40 36.66
N THR A 14 0.80 -55.69 36.88
CA THR A 14 1.59 -56.53 37.78
C THR A 14 3.01 -56.67 37.22
N LYS A 15 4.01 -56.20 37.97
CA LYS A 15 5.42 -56.33 37.58
C LYS A 15 5.79 -57.81 37.45
N THR A 16 6.26 -58.21 36.28
CA THR A 16 6.76 -59.57 36.05
C THR A 16 7.99 -59.83 36.92
N VAL A 17 8.11 -61.06 37.45
CA VAL A 17 9.23 -61.51 38.30
C VAL A 17 10.56 -61.22 37.61
N GLU A 18 11.53 -60.62 38.31
CA GLU A 18 12.82 -60.18 37.74
C GLU A 18 13.60 -61.32 37.05
N ASP A 19 13.43 -62.57 37.52
CA ASP A 19 14.07 -63.77 36.96
C ASP A 19 13.49 -64.22 35.60
N ALA A 20 12.29 -63.78 35.23
CA ALA A 20 11.71 -64.05 33.92
C ALA A 20 12.10 -62.99 32.86
N ARG A 21 12.84 -61.94 33.26
CA ARG A 21 13.21 -60.81 32.39
C ARG A 21 14.59 -61.02 31.78
N ILE A 22 14.63 -61.55 30.56
CA ILE A 22 15.87 -61.66 29.79
C ILE A 22 16.30 -60.26 29.32
N ARG A 23 17.31 -59.68 29.98
CA ARG A 23 17.88 -58.38 29.59
C ARG A 23 18.86 -58.57 28.44
N THR A 24 18.57 -58.02 27.27
CA THR A 24 19.44 -58.07 26.10
C THR A 24 20.15 -56.72 25.89
N ARG A 25 21.44 -56.75 25.50
CA ARG A 25 22.18 -55.51 25.16
C ARG A 25 21.57 -54.81 23.95
N SER A 26 21.02 -55.57 22.98
CA SER A 26 20.31 -55.05 21.82
C SER A 26 19.02 -54.31 22.19
N GLY A 27 18.22 -54.87 23.11
CA GLY A 27 17.00 -54.20 23.58
C GLY A 27 17.29 -52.90 24.32
N GLY A 28 18.38 -52.83 25.08
CA GLY A 28 18.88 -51.59 25.67
C GLY A 28 19.16 -50.50 24.61
N VAL A 29 19.86 -50.85 23.53
CA VAL A 29 20.14 -49.91 22.43
C VAL A 29 18.85 -49.47 21.74
N VAL A 30 17.94 -50.40 21.42
CA VAL A 30 16.65 -50.08 20.77
C VAL A 30 15.81 -49.15 21.63
N THR A 31 15.75 -49.36 22.95
CA THR A 31 15.00 -48.47 23.86
C THR A 31 15.59 -47.06 23.93
N ILE A 32 16.93 -46.91 23.96
CA ILE A 32 17.59 -45.60 23.94
C ILE A 32 17.31 -44.87 22.62
N THR A 33 17.46 -45.56 21.49
CA THR A 33 17.16 -44.98 20.18
C THR A 33 15.69 -44.58 20.06
N ALA A 34 14.76 -45.42 20.55
CA ALA A 34 13.33 -45.11 20.55
C ALA A 34 13.00 -43.87 21.41
N LEU A 35 13.63 -43.71 22.57
CA LEU A 35 13.44 -42.51 23.41
C LEU A 35 13.94 -41.24 22.73
N ILE A 36 15.08 -41.30 22.02
CA ILE A 36 15.61 -40.16 21.25
C ILE A 36 14.64 -39.79 20.11
N ILE A 37 14.11 -40.78 19.39
CA ILE A 37 13.13 -40.56 18.32
C ILE A 37 11.84 -39.95 18.88
N ILE A 38 11.30 -40.49 19.99
CA ILE A 38 10.12 -39.95 20.66
C ILE A 38 10.35 -38.48 21.04
N PHE A 39 11.50 -38.16 21.63
CA PHE A 39 11.83 -36.79 22.01
C PHE A 39 11.83 -35.85 20.78
N PHE A 40 12.47 -36.27 19.68
CA PHE A 40 12.54 -35.46 18.46
C PHE A 40 11.16 -35.26 17.82
N LEU A 41 10.34 -36.32 17.77
CA LEU A 41 8.99 -36.25 17.20
C LEU A 41 8.04 -35.42 18.08
N ILE A 42 8.11 -35.53 19.40
CA ILE A 42 7.34 -34.67 20.32
C ILE A 42 7.79 -33.22 20.18
N TRP A 43 9.09 -32.96 20.03
CA TRP A 43 9.60 -31.63 19.74
C TRP A 43 9.04 -31.09 18.40
N GLY A 44 8.94 -31.94 17.39
CA GLY A 44 8.27 -31.65 16.13
C GLY A 44 6.80 -31.27 16.32
N GLU A 45 6.02 -32.10 17.03
CA GLU A 45 4.62 -31.83 17.37
C GLU A 45 4.44 -30.52 18.14
N TRP A 46 5.33 -30.23 19.08
CA TRP A 46 5.34 -28.99 19.85
C TRP A 46 5.68 -27.77 18.99
N SER A 47 6.66 -27.91 18.08
CA SER A 47 7.01 -26.88 17.11
C SER A 47 5.83 -26.57 16.19
N GLU A 48 5.14 -27.60 15.70
CA GLU A 48 3.96 -27.45 14.85
C GLU A 48 2.77 -26.86 15.61
N TYR A 49 2.50 -27.29 16.83
CA TYR A 49 1.45 -26.72 17.68
C TYR A 49 1.65 -25.21 17.94
N ARG A 50 2.90 -24.77 18.07
CA ARG A 50 3.24 -23.35 18.23
C ARG A 50 3.37 -22.60 16.91
N ARG A 51 3.22 -23.26 15.77
CA ARG A 51 3.31 -22.63 14.46
C ARG A 51 2.04 -21.83 14.18
N VAL A 52 2.23 -20.53 13.98
CA VAL A 52 1.18 -19.60 13.52
C VAL A 52 1.27 -19.52 12.00
N VAL A 53 0.14 -19.72 11.34
CA VAL A 53 -0.02 -19.58 9.89
C VAL A 53 -1.11 -18.56 9.59
N VAL A 54 -1.06 -17.97 8.40
CA VAL A 54 -2.07 -17.03 7.94
C VAL A 54 -2.96 -17.74 6.94
N LEU A 55 -4.26 -17.75 7.20
CA LEU A 55 -5.28 -18.35 6.34
C LEU A 55 -6.02 -17.23 5.62
N PRO A 56 -5.93 -17.15 4.28
CA PRO A 56 -6.69 -16.18 3.49
C PRO A 56 -8.14 -16.66 3.30
N GLU A 57 -9.09 -15.77 3.57
CA GLU A 57 -10.52 -15.98 3.36
C GLU A 57 -11.05 -14.88 2.42
N LEU A 58 -11.90 -15.24 1.47
CA LEU A 58 -12.53 -14.27 0.57
C LEU A 58 -13.95 -13.98 1.06
N VAL A 59 -14.23 -12.70 1.32
CA VAL A 59 -15.54 -12.22 1.77
C VAL A 59 -16.02 -11.07 0.92
N VAL A 60 -17.32 -10.77 1.00
CA VAL A 60 -17.90 -9.58 0.37
C VAL A 60 -17.54 -8.34 1.18
N ASP A 61 -17.06 -7.31 0.51
CA ASP A 61 -16.76 -6.03 1.15
C ASP A 61 -18.05 -5.25 1.44
N LYS A 62 -18.35 -5.06 2.73
CA LYS A 62 -19.50 -4.27 3.20
C LYS A 62 -19.15 -2.80 3.47
N GLY A 63 -17.87 -2.42 3.44
CA GLY A 63 -17.38 -1.07 3.72
C GLY A 63 -17.57 -0.08 2.56
N ARG A 64 -18.69 -0.16 1.83
CA ARG A 64 -18.99 0.81 0.75
C ARG A 64 -19.35 2.16 1.37
N GLY A 65 -18.69 3.23 0.92
CA GLY A 65 -18.90 4.59 1.41
C GLY A 65 -17.96 5.03 2.54
N GLU A 66 -17.02 4.17 2.97
CA GLU A 66 -15.91 4.59 3.82
C GLU A 66 -14.93 5.47 3.04
N ARG A 67 -14.07 6.19 3.74
CA ARG A 67 -12.92 6.88 3.12
C ARG A 67 -11.72 5.94 3.03
N MET A 68 -10.79 6.25 2.15
CA MET A 68 -9.51 5.57 2.05
C MET A 68 -8.39 6.59 1.80
N GLU A 69 -7.17 6.24 2.20
CA GLU A 69 -5.99 7.07 1.96
C GLU A 69 -5.21 6.53 0.76
N ILE A 70 -4.72 7.42 -0.10
CA ILE A 70 -3.81 7.12 -1.19
C ILE A 70 -2.48 7.78 -0.84
N HIS A 71 -1.44 6.98 -0.68
CA HIS A 71 -0.08 7.48 -0.48
C HIS A 71 0.64 7.46 -1.81
N LEU A 72 1.18 8.60 -2.23
CA LEU A 72 1.94 8.72 -3.47
C LEU A 72 3.27 9.43 -3.26
N ASN A 73 4.25 9.06 -4.08
CA ASN A 73 5.46 9.84 -4.30
C ASN A 73 5.88 9.68 -5.76
N VAL A 74 5.67 10.73 -6.54
CA VAL A 74 5.91 10.76 -7.98
C VAL A 74 6.81 11.94 -8.33
N THR A 75 7.89 11.67 -9.04
CA THR A 75 8.83 12.69 -9.52
C THR A 75 8.66 12.91 -11.02
N PHE A 76 8.60 14.17 -11.43
CA PHE A 76 8.58 14.66 -12.81
C PHE A 76 9.88 15.44 -13.07
N PRO A 77 10.88 14.84 -13.75
CA PRO A 77 12.21 15.45 -13.88
C PRO A 77 12.25 16.71 -14.76
N ASN A 78 11.32 16.87 -15.71
CA ASN A 78 11.32 17.95 -16.70
C ASN A 78 10.05 18.81 -16.67
N LEU A 79 9.39 18.87 -15.51
CA LEU A 79 8.15 19.62 -15.32
C LEU A 79 8.17 20.38 -13.99
N PRO A 80 8.13 21.73 -13.99
CA PRO A 80 8.17 22.52 -12.77
C PRO A 80 6.91 22.41 -11.92
N CYS A 81 7.07 22.58 -10.61
CA CYS A 81 5.97 22.50 -9.64
C CYS A 81 4.90 23.57 -9.82
N GLU A 82 5.26 24.76 -10.34
CA GLU A 82 4.32 25.85 -10.61
C GLU A 82 3.35 25.53 -11.76
N LEU A 83 3.77 24.69 -12.71
CA LEU A 83 2.90 24.24 -13.79
C LEU A 83 2.11 22.99 -13.43
N LEU A 84 2.52 22.23 -12.41
CA LEU A 84 1.92 20.94 -12.09
C LEU A 84 0.68 21.10 -11.21
N THR A 85 -0.40 20.40 -11.50
CA THR A 85 -1.60 20.31 -10.65
C THR A 85 -1.92 18.85 -10.38
N LEU A 86 -2.51 18.59 -9.21
CA LEU A 86 -3.01 17.28 -8.79
C LEU A 86 -4.50 17.45 -8.55
N ASP A 87 -5.31 16.74 -9.33
CA ASP A 87 -6.76 16.77 -9.25
C ASP A 87 -7.27 15.37 -8.89
N VAL A 88 -8.36 15.33 -8.11
CA VAL A 88 -9.01 14.11 -7.67
C VAL A 88 -10.50 14.22 -7.99
N MET A 89 -11.04 13.20 -8.64
CA MET A 89 -12.43 13.12 -9.07
C MET A 89 -13.01 11.75 -8.74
N ASP A 90 -14.18 11.73 -8.10
CA ASP A 90 -14.94 10.50 -7.89
C ASP A 90 -16.15 10.40 -8.84
N ILE A 91 -16.79 9.22 -8.89
CA ILE A 91 -18.02 9.02 -9.69
C ILE A 91 -19.20 9.90 -9.27
N SER A 92 -19.17 10.47 -8.07
CA SER A 92 -20.20 11.39 -7.59
C SER A 92 -20.05 12.77 -8.22
N GLY A 93 -18.97 13.00 -8.98
CA GLY A 93 -18.60 14.31 -9.48
C GLY A 93 -18.16 15.24 -8.36
N GLU A 94 -17.81 14.70 -7.19
CA GLU A 94 -17.21 15.48 -6.11
C GLU A 94 -15.75 15.73 -6.47
N TYR A 95 -15.44 16.98 -6.80
CA TYR A 95 -14.07 17.43 -7.04
C TYR A 95 -13.54 17.99 -5.73
N GLN A 96 -12.48 17.39 -5.21
CA GLN A 96 -11.83 17.90 -4.01
C GLN A 96 -10.60 18.71 -4.41
N THR A 97 -10.83 19.91 -4.94
CA THR A 97 -9.77 20.92 -5.14
C THR A 97 -9.23 21.46 -3.80
N GLU A 98 -10.01 21.30 -2.72
CA GLU A 98 -9.75 21.90 -1.40
C GLU A 98 -9.25 20.92 -0.32
N VAL A 99 -9.14 19.61 -0.59
CA VAL A 99 -8.93 18.59 0.47
C VAL A 99 -7.57 17.88 0.36
N VAL A 100 -6.60 18.50 -0.31
CA VAL A 100 -5.23 17.96 -0.37
C VAL A 100 -4.39 18.32 0.86
N HIS A 101 -5.00 18.21 2.05
CA HIS A 101 -4.21 18.24 3.29
C HIS A 101 -3.27 17.03 3.29
N GLY A 102 -1.96 17.28 3.29
CA GLY A 102 -0.95 16.23 3.42
C GLY A 102 -0.20 15.87 2.14
N VAL A 103 -0.38 16.61 1.03
CA VAL A 103 0.49 16.53 -0.15
C VAL A 103 1.43 17.72 -0.18
N ASN A 104 2.69 17.46 -0.51
CA ASN A 104 3.76 18.44 -0.70
C ASN A 104 4.26 18.37 -2.14
N LYS A 105 4.56 19.54 -2.71
CA LYS A 105 5.31 19.71 -3.94
C LYS A 105 6.74 20.10 -3.58
N LEU A 106 7.69 19.28 -3.98
CA LEU A 106 9.11 19.52 -3.78
C LEU A 106 9.70 19.97 -5.11
N ARG A 107 10.22 21.19 -5.14
CA ARG A 107 10.97 21.70 -6.30
C ARG A 107 12.30 20.97 -6.37
N LEU A 108 12.63 20.48 -7.56
CA LEU A 108 13.87 19.75 -7.80
C LEU A 108 14.78 20.54 -8.72
N SER A 109 16.08 20.51 -8.46
CA SER A 109 17.08 21.00 -9.40
C SER A 109 16.96 20.25 -10.73
N PRO A 110 17.52 20.80 -11.83
CA PRO A 110 17.49 20.13 -13.12
C PRO A 110 17.96 18.67 -13.03
N ALA A 111 17.31 17.80 -13.80
CA ALA A 111 17.62 16.36 -13.78
C ALA A 111 19.11 16.08 -14.10
N GLU A 112 19.73 16.91 -14.95
CA GLU A 112 21.15 16.86 -15.31
C GLU A 112 22.09 17.11 -14.11
N GLU A 113 21.63 17.84 -13.10
CA GLU A 113 22.38 18.18 -11.88
C GLU A 113 22.09 17.20 -10.72
N GLY A 114 21.33 16.14 -10.98
CA GLY A 114 21.03 15.09 -10.00
C GLY A 114 19.73 15.28 -9.20
N GLY A 115 18.90 16.29 -9.52
CA GLY A 115 17.54 16.42 -8.99
C GLY A 115 17.45 16.61 -7.46
N GLN A 116 18.28 17.50 -6.91
CA GLN A 116 18.28 17.82 -5.48
C GLN A 116 17.05 18.63 -5.10
N VAL A 117 16.59 18.50 -3.85
CA VAL A 117 15.43 19.26 -3.36
C VAL A 117 15.83 20.70 -3.10
N LEU A 118 15.19 21.63 -3.80
CA LEU A 118 15.40 23.08 -3.67
C LEU A 118 14.48 23.71 -2.64
N ASP A 119 13.20 23.30 -2.65
CA ASP A 119 12.15 23.88 -1.81
C ASP A 119 11.02 22.87 -1.59
N ILE A 120 10.29 23.01 -0.49
CA ILE A 120 9.17 22.14 -0.11
C ILE A 120 7.95 23.04 0.17
N THR A 121 6.98 22.99 -0.73
CA THR A 121 5.72 23.73 -0.58
C THR A 121 4.59 22.74 -0.31
N ALA A 122 3.85 22.93 0.79
CA ALA A 122 2.61 22.17 0.98
C ALA A 122 1.62 22.54 -0.12
N LEU A 123 0.92 21.55 -0.68
CA LEU A 123 -0.19 21.73 -1.62
C LEU A 123 -1.43 22.22 -0.84
N GLN A 124 -1.29 23.34 -0.15
CA GLN A 124 -2.39 24.03 0.50
C GLN A 124 -2.73 25.23 -0.36
N LEU A 125 -3.99 25.32 -0.79
CA LEU A 125 -4.55 26.56 -1.30
C LEU A 125 -4.34 27.63 -0.24
N HIS A 126 -3.69 28.72 -0.63
CA HIS A 126 -3.42 29.90 0.20
C HIS A 126 -2.51 29.61 1.41
N SER A 127 -1.19 29.54 1.19
CA SER A 127 -0.31 29.93 2.29
C SER A 127 -0.65 31.38 2.62
N LYS A 128 -1.24 31.59 3.80
CA LYS A 128 -1.53 32.91 4.40
C LYS A 128 -0.27 33.73 4.72
N THR A 129 0.84 33.36 4.09
CA THR A 129 2.23 33.70 4.38
C THR A 129 2.90 33.49 3.02
N ASP A 130 3.14 34.50 2.20
CA ASP A 130 4.17 35.48 2.55
C ASP A 130 4.02 36.89 1.96
N ASN A 131 3.02 37.20 1.11
CA ASN A 131 2.99 38.51 0.42
C ASN A 131 1.80 39.42 0.73
N ALA A 132 0.80 38.96 1.49
CA ALA A 132 -0.32 39.81 1.93
C ALA A 132 0.01 40.64 3.18
N LYS A 133 1.18 40.44 3.81
CA LYS A 133 1.57 41.13 5.05
C LYS A 133 1.81 42.64 4.87
N ASP A 134 2.03 43.10 3.63
CA ASP A 134 2.35 44.50 3.31
C ASP A 134 1.25 45.22 2.51
N LEU A 135 0.07 44.62 2.38
CA LEU A 135 -1.07 45.26 1.70
C LEU A 135 -1.87 46.10 2.69
N ASP A 136 -2.28 47.30 2.27
CA ASP A 136 -3.18 48.15 3.04
C ASP A 136 -4.46 47.35 3.42
N PRO A 137 -4.92 47.42 4.68
CA PRO A 137 -6.19 46.81 5.10
C PRO A 137 -7.40 47.18 4.22
N ASN A 138 -7.36 48.31 3.50
CA ASN A 138 -8.39 48.76 2.57
C ASN A 138 -8.11 48.40 1.10
N TYR A 139 -6.97 47.78 0.78
CA TYR A 139 -6.67 47.34 -0.58
C TYR A 139 -7.68 46.28 -1.04
N CYS A 140 -8.23 46.49 -2.23
CA CYS A 140 -9.12 45.58 -2.93
C CYS A 140 -8.68 45.54 -4.39
N GLY A 141 -7.92 44.51 -4.75
CA GLY A 141 -7.43 44.35 -6.13
C GLY A 141 -8.57 43.96 -7.09
N SER A 142 -8.44 44.38 -8.35
CA SER A 142 -9.40 44.06 -9.41
C SER A 142 -9.25 42.60 -9.85
N CYS A 143 -10.38 41.94 -10.12
CA CYS A 143 -10.44 40.62 -10.74
C CYS A 143 -10.55 40.70 -12.29
N TYR A 144 -10.31 41.87 -12.87
CA TYR A 144 -10.24 42.10 -14.33
C TYR A 144 -11.45 41.59 -15.13
N GLY A 145 -12.65 41.81 -14.59
CA GLY A 145 -13.92 41.42 -15.24
C GLY A 145 -14.40 40.02 -14.89
N ALA A 146 -13.62 39.22 -14.16
CA ALA A 146 -14.08 37.98 -13.56
C ALA A 146 -14.70 38.26 -12.16
N PRO A 147 -15.71 37.48 -11.73
CA PRO A 147 -16.21 37.54 -10.37
C PRO A 147 -15.16 37.00 -9.40
N ALA A 148 -15.00 37.65 -8.25
CA ALA A 148 -14.08 37.20 -7.21
C ALA A 148 -14.44 35.76 -6.76
N PRO A 149 -13.43 34.91 -6.49
CA PRO A 149 -13.68 33.54 -6.08
C PRO A 149 -14.23 33.49 -4.65
N PRO A 150 -15.04 32.47 -4.31
CA PRO A 150 -15.72 32.38 -3.00
C PRO A 150 -14.75 32.23 -1.82
N ASN A 151 -13.55 31.73 -2.08
CA ASN A 151 -12.46 31.52 -1.11
C ASN A 151 -11.47 32.70 -1.05
N ALA A 152 -11.75 33.83 -1.72
CA ALA A 152 -10.89 35.01 -1.69
C ALA A 152 -10.70 35.55 -0.26
N GLN A 153 -9.53 36.12 0.03
CA GLN A 153 -9.24 36.71 1.35
C GLN A 153 -10.22 37.82 1.74
N LYS A 154 -10.70 38.58 0.75
CA LYS A 154 -11.75 39.59 0.93
C LYS A 154 -12.87 39.34 -0.08
N PRO A 155 -14.13 39.22 0.38
CA PRO A 155 -15.26 39.03 -0.52
C PRO A 155 -15.32 40.15 -1.57
N GLY A 156 -15.38 39.77 -2.84
CA GLY A 156 -15.50 40.72 -3.96
C GLY A 156 -14.18 41.33 -4.47
N CYS A 157 -13.03 40.96 -3.90
CA CYS A 157 -11.72 41.44 -4.31
C CYS A 157 -10.82 40.27 -4.76
N CYS A 158 -9.84 40.57 -5.61
CA CYS A 158 -8.72 39.66 -5.91
C CYS A 158 -7.43 40.35 -5.51
N ASN A 159 -6.88 39.99 -4.35
CA ASN A 159 -5.69 40.61 -3.77
C ASN A 159 -4.40 39.90 -4.12
N THR A 160 -4.45 38.63 -4.51
CA THR A 160 -3.27 37.85 -4.91
C THR A 160 -3.36 37.42 -6.38
N CYS A 161 -2.21 37.13 -6.97
CA CYS A 161 -2.14 36.57 -8.32
C CYS A 161 -2.94 35.25 -8.40
N ASP A 162 -2.89 34.43 -7.35
CA ASP A 162 -3.62 33.17 -7.29
C ASP A 162 -5.16 33.37 -7.28
N GLU A 163 -5.66 34.37 -6.56
CA GLU A 163 -7.09 34.74 -6.56
C GLU A 163 -7.56 35.20 -7.95
N VAL A 164 -6.76 36.01 -8.66
CA VAL A 164 -7.08 36.42 -10.04
C VAL A 164 -7.08 35.20 -10.98
N ARG A 165 -6.08 34.31 -10.87
CA ARG A 165 -5.99 33.07 -11.64
C ARG A 165 -7.20 32.16 -11.39
N GLU A 166 -7.67 32.09 -10.15
CA GLU A 166 -8.88 31.34 -9.79
C GLU A 166 -10.14 31.94 -10.40
N ALA A 167 -10.28 33.28 -10.35
CA ALA A 167 -11.39 33.98 -10.98
C ALA A 167 -11.46 33.73 -12.50
N TYR A 168 -10.30 33.73 -13.17
CA TYR A 168 -10.18 33.43 -14.60
C TYR A 168 -10.51 31.97 -14.92
N ALA A 169 -10.01 31.03 -14.10
CA ALA A 169 -10.31 29.61 -14.22
C ALA A 169 -11.82 29.35 -14.10
N ALA A 170 -12.52 30.01 -13.16
CA ALA A 170 -13.97 29.92 -13.01
C ALA A 170 -14.73 30.42 -14.26
N LYS A 171 -14.15 31.36 -15.02
CA LYS A 171 -14.69 31.86 -16.29
C LYS A 171 -14.20 31.12 -17.53
N ARG A 172 -13.32 30.11 -17.38
CA ARG A 172 -12.67 29.37 -18.48
C ARG A 172 -11.83 30.29 -19.37
N TRP A 173 -11.23 31.32 -18.79
CA TRP A 173 -10.33 32.22 -19.50
C TRP A 173 -8.89 31.73 -19.35
N SER A 174 -8.17 31.71 -20.46
CA SER A 174 -6.71 31.49 -20.44
C SER A 174 -6.05 32.65 -19.71
N PHE A 175 -5.23 32.35 -18.71
CA PHE A 175 -4.54 33.38 -17.92
C PHE A 175 -3.17 33.72 -18.50
N GLY A 176 -2.51 32.74 -19.12
CA GLY A 176 -1.15 32.91 -19.63
C GLY A 176 -0.16 33.28 -18.53
N ARG A 177 0.71 34.26 -18.78
CA ARG A 177 1.82 34.64 -17.91
C ARG A 177 1.49 35.75 -16.90
N GLY A 178 0.23 36.18 -16.81
CA GLY A 178 -0.20 37.23 -15.88
C GLY A 178 0.30 38.63 -16.25
N GLU A 179 0.54 38.89 -17.53
CA GLU A 179 0.93 40.21 -18.03
C GLU A 179 -0.23 41.20 -17.87
N ASN A 180 0.07 42.43 -17.44
CA ASN A 180 -0.93 43.48 -17.15
C ASN A 180 -1.83 43.17 -15.93
N VAL A 181 -1.43 42.24 -15.07
CA VAL A 181 -2.09 41.93 -13.80
C VAL A 181 -1.19 42.40 -12.67
N GLU A 182 -1.59 43.47 -11.98
CA GLU A 182 -0.79 44.17 -10.95
C GLU A 182 -0.33 43.18 -9.86
N GLN A 183 -1.24 42.32 -9.41
CA GLN A 183 -0.99 41.33 -8.37
C GLN A 183 0.09 40.33 -8.82
N CYS A 184 0.08 39.90 -10.08
CA CYS A 184 1.04 38.94 -10.61
C CYS A 184 2.40 39.56 -10.94
N GLU A 185 2.43 40.81 -11.38
CA GLU A 185 3.66 41.57 -11.58
C GLU A 185 4.35 41.85 -10.24
N LYS A 186 3.57 42.24 -9.22
CA LYS A 186 4.06 42.47 -7.85
C LYS A 186 4.61 41.18 -7.21
N GLU A 187 3.92 40.05 -7.42
CA GLU A 187 4.36 38.74 -6.91
C GLU A 187 5.46 38.09 -7.76
N GLY A 188 5.81 38.68 -8.91
CA GLY A 188 6.86 38.16 -9.80
C GLY A 188 6.48 36.83 -10.46
N TYR A 189 5.19 36.58 -10.74
CA TYR A 189 4.70 35.30 -11.25
C TYR A 189 5.42 34.85 -12.53
N SER A 190 5.57 35.76 -13.50
CA SER A 190 6.25 35.48 -14.77
C SER A 190 7.73 35.16 -14.60
N ALA A 191 8.41 35.86 -13.70
CA ALA A 191 9.81 35.63 -13.36
C ALA A 191 10.01 34.28 -12.63
N ASN A 192 9.08 33.93 -11.74
CA ASN A 192 9.08 32.64 -11.04
C ASN A 192 8.88 31.47 -12.01
N LEU A 193 7.94 31.61 -12.96
CA LEU A 193 7.78 30.64 -14.05
C LEU A 193 9.07 30.47 -14.84
N ASP A 194 9.77 31.55 -15.16
CA ASP A 194 11.01 31.53 -15.93
C ASP A 194 12.18 30.88 -15.18
N ALA A 195 12.31 31.19 -13.88
CA ALA A 195 13.33 30.62 -13.03
C ALA A 195 13.21 29.10 -12.91
N GLN A 196 11.97 28.59 -12.86
CA GLN A 196 11.69 27.17 -12.67
C GLN A 196 11.68 26.35 -13.98
N ARG A 197 11.87 26.94 -15.17
CA ARG A 197 11.70 26.21 -16.46
C ARG A 197 12.58 24.97 -16.64
N LYS A 198 13.71 24.89 -15.95
CA LYS A 198 14.62 23.72 -16.02
C LYS A 198 14.46 22.77 -14.84
N GLU A 199 13.63 23.14 -13.86
CA GLU A 199 13.41 22.38 -12.65
C GLU A 199 12.49 21.17 -12.90
N GLY A 200 12.61 20.19 -12.00
CA GLY A 200 11.65 19.12 -11.86
C GLY A 200 10.73 19.36 -10.66
N CYS A 201 9.73 18.49 -10.53
CA CYS A 201 8.83 18.51 -9.39
C CYS A 201 8.63 17.11 -8.82
N ARG A 202 8.66 16.97 -7.50
CA ARG A 202 8.20 15.75 -6.82
C ARG A 202 6.92 16.06 -6.06
N VAL A 203 5.87 15.29 -6.35
CA VAL A 203 4.61 15.31 -5.62
C VAL A 203 4.61 14.14 -4.66
N GLU A 204 4.63 14.41 -3.35
CA GLU A 204 4.60 13.35 -2.33
C GLU A 204 3.59 13.67 -1.24
N GLY A 205 2.92 12.64 -0.73
CA GLY A 205 2.02 12.79 0.39
C GLY A 205 0.86 11.83 0.41
N VAL A 206 -0.19 12.23 1.12
CA VAL A 206 -1.38 11.42 1.38
C VAL A 206 -2.63 12.18 0.95
N ILE A 207 -3.46 11.53 0.14
CA ILE A 207 -4.77 12.03 -0.29
C ILE A 207 -5.83 11.17 0.38
N ARG A 208 -6.83 11.78 1.01
CA ARG A 208 -7.99 11.06 1.54
C ARG A 208 -9.15 11.17 0.55
N VAL A 209 -9.62 10.04 0.06
CA VAL A 209 -10.69 9.96 -0.95
C VAL A 209 -11.84 9.07 -0.46
N ASN A 210 -13.01 9.20 -1.08
CA ASN A 210 -14.10 8.25 -0.89
C ASN A 210 -13.70 6.89 -1.50
N LYS A 211 -13.99 5.77 -0.81
CA LYS A 211 -13.73 4.41 -1.29
C LYS A 211 -14.80 4.00 -2.31
N VAL A 212 -14.75 4.66 -3.46
CA VAL A 212 -15.59 4.45 -4.63
C VAL A 212 -14.71 4.44 -5.88
N ILE A 213 -15.31 4.15 -7.04
CA ILE A 213 -14.60 4.30 -8.31
C ILE A 213 -14.23 5.77 -8.48
N GLY A 214 -13.00 6.02 -8.92
CA GLY A 214 -12.52 7.38 -9.09
C GLY A 214 -11.25 7.45 -9.91
N ASN A 215 -10.77 8.66 -10.03
CA ASN A 215 -9.60 9.04 -10.79
C ASN A 215 -8.86 10.12 -10.02
N PHE A 216 -7.54 10.07 -10.05
CA PHE A 216 -6.75 11.26 -9.79
C PHE A 216 -5.73 11.41 -10.91
N HIS A 217 -5.40 12.65 -11.24
CA HIS A 217 -4.41 12.91 -12.26
C HIS A 217 -3.50 14.06 -11.89
N ILE A 218 -2.28 13.95 -12.40
CA ILE A 218 -1.23 14.94 -12.27
C ILE A 218 -0.95 15.46 -13.67
N ALA A 219 -1.31 16.71 -13.93
CA ALA A 219 -1.24 17.30 -15.25
C ALA A 219 -0.65 18.72 -15.19
N PRO A 220 -0.06 19.21 -16.29
CA PRO A 220 0.34 20.60 -16.39
C PRO A 220 -0.87 21.53 -16.53
N GLY A 221 -0.69 22.78 -16.13
CA GLY A 221 -1.71 23.82 -16.23
C GLY A 221 -2.66 23.87 -15.03
N ARG A 222 -3.25 25.05 -14.82
CA ARG A 222 -4.30 25.22 -13.81
C ARG A 222 -5.55 24.49 -14.29
N SER A 223 -6.10 23.63 -13.44
CA SER A 223 -7.34 22.92 -13.72
C SER A 223 -8.55 23.83 -13.48
N PHE A 224 -9.61 23.58 -14.24
CA PHE A 224 -10.93 24.16 -13.99
C PHE A 224 -12.02 23.14 -14.31
N THR A 225 -13.07 23.17 -13.51
CA THR A 225 -14.20 22.26 -13.61
C THR A 225 -15.48 23.06 -13.66
N ASN A 226 -16.37 22.73 -14.59
CA ASN A 226 -17.73 23.26 -14.59
C ASN A 226 -18.70 22.24 -15.22
N GLY A 227 -19.56 21.66 -14.37
CA GLY A 227 -20.42 20.53 -14.72
C GLY A 227 -19.59 19.28 -15.02
N ASN A 228 -19.88 18.62 -16.14
CA ASN A 228 -19.20 17.39 -16.56
C ASN A 228 -17.90 17.64 -17.34
N MET A 229 -17.44 18.89 -17.46
CA MET A 229 -16.23 19.25 -18.20
C MET A 229 -15.11 19.65 -17.24
N HIS A 230 -14.00 18.93 -17.33
CA HIS A 230 -12.75 19.21 -16.63
C HIS A 230 -11.65 19.48 -17.67
N ALA A 231 -10.96 20.59 -17.53
CA ALA A 231 -9.94 21.03 -18.48
C ALA A 231 -8.80 21.77 -17.77
N HIS A 232 -7.67 21.88 -18.46
CA HIS A 232 -6.46 22.53 -17.97
C HIS A 232 -6.03 23.67 -18.92
N ASP A 233 -5.57 24.78 -18.35
CA ASP A 233 -4.89 25.82 -19.12
C ASP A 233 -3.44 25.40 -19.44
N LEU A 234 -3.25 24.86 -20.64
CA LEU A 234 -1.96 24.35 -21.12
C LEU A 234 -1.11 25.41 -21.84
N ASN A 235 -1.54 26.69 -21.86
CA ASN A 235 -0.86 27.72 -22.64
C ASN A 235 0.61 27.86 -22.22
N ASN A 236 0.89 27.94 -20.92
CA ASN A 236 2.26 28.06 -20.39
C ASN A 236 3.09 26.77 -20.55
N TYR A 237 2.43 25.62 -20.69
CA TYR A 237 3.09 24.33 -20.88
C TYR A 237 3.56 24.14 -22.32
N TYR A 238 2.76 24.54 -23.31
CA TYR A 238 3.12 24.43 -24.72
C TYR A 238 3.96 25.62 -25.22
N ASN A 239 3.68 26.83 -24.75
CA ASN A 239 4.35 28.05 -25.22
C ASN A 239 5.54 28.40 -24.30
N THR A 240 6.58 27.56 -24.38
CA THR A 240 7.82 27.71 -23.61
C THR A 240 9.05 27.53 -24.51
N PRO A 241 10.09 28.37 -24.38
CA PRO A 241 11.39 28.13 -25.01
C PRO A 241 12.05 26.78 -24.70
N ILE A 242 11.71 26.13 -23.59
CA ILE A 242 12.27 24.82 -23.20
C ILE A 242 11.14 23.79 -23.21
N PRO A 243 11.23 22.72 -24.02
CA PRO A 243 10.19 21.72 -24.09
C PRO A 243 10.10 20.91 -22.79
N HIS A 244 8.95 21.01 -22.13
CA HIS A 244 8.61 20.17 -20.98
C HIS A 244 8.09 18.80 -21.44
N ASN A 245 8.11 17.81 -20.56
CA ASN A 245 7.48 16.52 -20.81
C ASN A 245 6.85 15.96 -19.52
N VAL A 246 6.03 14.92 -19.65
CA VAL A 246 5.34 14.26 -18.52
C VAL A 246 5.98 12.91 -18.16
N GLY A 247 7.26 12.74 -18.52
CA GLY A 247 8.07 11.64 -18.04
C GLY A 247 8.14 11.69 -16.52
N HIS A 248 8.03 10.54 -15.88
CA HIS A 248 7.86 10.48 -14.44
C HIS A 248 8.39 9.17 -13.84
N LYS A 249 8.74 9.24 -12.56
CA LYS A 249 9.16 8.13 -11.72
C LYS A 249 8.21 8.01 -10.54
N ILE A 250 7.55 6.86 -10.43
CA ILE A 250 6.72 6.51 -9.28
C ILE A 250 7.62 5.81 -8.27
N HIS A 251 7.96 6.50 -7.19
CA HIS A 251 8.74 5.89 -6.09
C HIS A 251 7.87 4.93 -5.30
N TYR A 252 6.67 5.40 -4.92
CA TYR A 252 5.62 4.53 -4.39
C TYR A 252 4.24 5.04 -4.75
N LEU A 253 3.31 4.10 -4.91
CA LEU A 253 1.88 4.38 -4.96
C LEU A 253 1.12 3.24 -4.28
N ARG A 254 0.43 3.55 -3.18
CA ARG A 254 -0.29 2.55 -2.37
C ARG A 254 -1.60 3.09 -1.83
N PHE A 255 -2.50 2.16 -1.51
CA PHE A 255 -3.83 2.44 -1.00
C PHE A 255 -3.94 1.94 0.44
N GLY A 256 -4.16 2.87 1.37
CA GLY A 256 -4.17 2.61 2.80
C GLY A 256 -2.77 2.35 3.40
N PRO A 257 -2.74 1.87 4.64
CA PRO A 257 -1.51 1.59 5.35
C PRO A 257 -0.85 0.31 4.84
N GLN A 258 0.47 0.25 4.96
CA GLN A 258 1.26 -0.93 4.65
C GLN A 258 1.32 -1.87 5.87
N LEU A 259 1.32 -3.18 5.63
CA LEU A 259 1.59 -4.13 6.70
C LEU A 259 3.04 -3.99 7.21
N PRO A 260 3.26 -4.04 8.55
CA PRO A 260 4.61 -4.05 9.10
C PRO A 260 5.46 -5.19 8.54
N ASP A 261 6.75 -4.94 8.30
CA ASP A 261 7.68 -5.93 7.70
C ASP A 261 7.77 -7.25 8.49
N GLU A 262 7.56 -7.20 9.80
CA GLU A 262 7.51 -8.39 10.66
C GLU A 262 6.34 -9.31 10.31
N VAL A 263 5.18 -8.73 9.99
CA VAL A 263 3.97 -9.45 9.57
C VAL A 263 4.12 -9.90 8.12
N SER A 264 4.57 -9.01 7.24
CA SER A 264 4.76 -9.27 5.81
C SER A 264 5.74 -10.43 5.56
N ARG A 265 6.80 -10.58 6.37
CA ARG A 265 7.74 -11.72 6.27
C ARG A 265 7.17 -13.08 6.64
N ARG A 266 6.06 -13.13 7.40
CA ARG A 266 5.40 -14.40 7.75
C ARG A 266 4.57 -14.95 6.58
N TRP A 267 4.27 -14.13 5.58
CA TRP A 267 3.55 -14.53 4.38
C TRP A 267 4.53 -15.16 3.39
N LYS A 268 4.49 -16.49 3.29
CA LYS A 268 5.35 -17.28 2.37
C LYS A 268 4.65 -17.68 1.07
N TRP A 269 3.37 -17.33 0.88
CA TRP A 269 2.53 -17.91 -0.18
C TRP A 269 2.30 -17.02 -1.40
N THR A 270 2.71 -15.76 -1.37
CA THR A 270 2.77 -14.93 -2.59
C THR A 270 4.24 -14.72 -2.93
N ASP A 271 4.66 -15.19 -4.11
CA ASP A 271 5.96 -14.86 -4.72
C ASP A 271 6.17 -13.34 -4.90
N HIS A 272 5.12 -12.57 -4.68
CA HIS A 272 5.15 -11.14 -4.54
C HIS A 272 5.28 -10.82 -3.06
N HIS A 273 6.43 -10.25 -2.69
CA HIS A 273 6.50 -9.30 -1.59
C HIS A 273 5.26 -8.37 -1.65
N HIS A 274 4.82 -7.84 -0.51
CA HIS A 274 3.72 -6.85 -0.44
C HIS A 274 4.13 -5.51 -1.11
N THR A 275 4.86 -5.56 -2.21
CA THR A 275 5.30 -4.46 -3.07
C THR A 275 4.15 -4.09 -3.97
N ASN A 276 3.82 -2.81 -4.00
CA ASN A 276 2.77 -2.33 -4.86
C ASN A 276 3.27 -2.36 -6.31
N PRO A 277 2.46 -2.77 -7.30
CA PRO A 277 2.92 -2.94 -8.68
C PRO A 277 3.58 -1.72 -9.33
N LEU A 278 3.25 -0.49 -8.91
CA LEU A 278 3.84 0.74 -9.45
C LEU A 278 5.04 1.27 -8.65
N ASP A 279 5.42 0.63 -7.54
CA ASP A 279 6.56 1.06 -6.75
C ASP A 279 7.87 0.94 -7.58
N ASN A 280 8.69 2.00 -7.53
CA ASN A 280 9.94 2.13 -8.29
C ASN A 280 9.82 1.96 -9.82
N THR A 281 8.67 2.30 -10.39
CA THR A 281 8.48 2.30 -11.85
C THR A 281 8.82 3.67 -12.46
N GLU A 282 9.24 3.67 -13.73
CA GLU A 282 9.63 4.90 -14.42
C GLU A 282 9.15 4.88 -15.88
N GLN A 283 8.74 6.05 -16.37
CA GLN A 283 8.34 6.27 -17.76
C GLN A 283 9.11 7.48 -18.30
N HIS A 284 9.87 7.25 -19.36
CA HIS A 284 10.64 8.28 -20.04
C HIS A 284 9.93 8.72 -21.32
N THR A 285 9.89 10.02 -21.58
CA THR A 285 9.40 10.57 -22.85
C THR A 285 10.02 11.93 -23.13
N THR A 286 10.24 12.22 -24.40
CA THR A 286 10.58 13.56 -24.90
C THR A 286 9.38 14.29 -25.48
N ASN A 287 8.26 13.59 -25.72
CA ASN A 287 7.06 14.16 -26.33
C ASN A 287 6.19 14.85 -25.25
N PRO A 288 5.94 16.18 -25.37
CA PRO A 288 5.11 16.94 -24.44
C PRO A 288 3.61 16.56 -24.49
N ARG A 289 3.18 15.87 -25.54
CA ARG A 289 1.76 15.60 -25.81
C ARG A 289 1.38 14.16 -25.50
N LEU A 290 2.02 13.54 -24.51
CA LEU A 290 1.65 12.20 -24.06
C LEU A 290 0.75 12.22 -22.83
N ASN A 291 -0.14 11.25 -22.78
CA ASN A 291 -0.97 10.92 -21.64
C ASN A 291 -0.62 9.49 -21.20
N PHE A 292 -0.23 9.34 -19.93
CA PHE A 292 0.00 8.07 -19.28
C PHE A 292 -1.22 7.75 -18.41
N ALA A 293 -1.89 6.63 -18.69
CA ALA A 293 -3.05 6.17 -17.95
C ALA A 293 -2.77 4.84 -17.26
N TYR A 294 -2.93 4.81 -15.94
CA TYR A 294 -2.85 3.63 -15.10
C TYR A 294 -4.26 3.24 -14.67
N PHE A 295 -4.68 2.03 -15.00
CA PHE A 295 -5.94 1.48 -14.53
C PHE A 295 -5.65 0.50 -13.41
N VAL A 296 -6.07 0.88 -12.21
CA VAL A 296 -5.75 0.21 -10.97
C VAL A 296 -7.00 -0.47 -10.43
N LYS A 297 -6.94 -1.78 -10.22
CA LYS A 297 -8.00 -2.52 -9.53
C LYS A 297 -7.59 -2.79 -8.09
N VAL A 298 -8.24 -2.10 -7.17
CA VAL A 298 -7.95 -2.16 -5.72
C VAL A 298 -8.81 -3.23 -5.07
N VAL A 299 -8.19 -4.09 -4.27
CA VAL A 299 -8.83 -5.12 -3.47
C VAL A 299 -8.55 -4.83 -2.00
N ALA A 300 -9.62 -4.68 -1.21
CA ALA A 300 -9.49 -4.47 0.22
C ALA A 300 -8.96 -5.74 0.90
N THR A 301 -8.09 -5.57 1.88
CA THR A 301 -7.51 -6.68 2.63
C THR A 301 -7.49 -6.38 4.13
N SER A 302 -7.86 -7.33 4.97
CA SER A 302 -7.69 -7.20 6.43
C SER A 302 -6.61 -8.16 6.90
N TYR A 303 -5.81 -7.73 7.86
CA TYR A 303 -4.97 -8.62 8.65
C TYR A 303 -5.53 -8.74 10.07
N LEU A 304 -5.82 -9.97 10.49
CA LEU A 304 -6.37 -10.27 11.81
C LEU A 304 -5.31 -11.03 12.63
N PRO A 305 -4.78 -10.45 13.71
CA PRO A 305 -3.78 -11.10 14.54
C PRO A 305 -4.36 -12.26 15.35
N LEU A 306 -3.49 -13.14 15.86
CA LEU A 306 -3.92 -14.27 16.68
C LEU A 306 -4.68 -13.80 17.93
N GLY A 307 -5.89 -14.32 18.15
CA GLY A 307 -6.73 -13.94 19.28
C GLY A 307 -7.56 -12.67 19.04
N TRP A 308 -7.68 -12.23 17.79
CA TRP A 308 -8.57 -11.15 17.39
C TRP A 308 -10.04 -11.44 17.77
N ASP A 309 -10.70 -10.42 18.33
CA ASP A 309 -12.10 -10.42 18.76
C ASP A 309 -12.93 -9.53 17.81
N ASP A 310 -13.99 -10.12 17.23
CA ASP A 310 -14.86 -9.49 16.24
C ASP A 310 -15.69 -8.33 16.83
N ASP A 311 -16.17 -8.49 18.07
CA ASP A 311 -17.07 -7.54 18.73
C ASP A 311 -16.32 -6.26 19.12
N TRP A 312 -15.07 -6.41 19.57
CA TRP A 312 -14.21 -5.28 19.89
C TRP A 312 -13.79 -4.50 18.64
N SER A 313 -13.45 -5.21 17.55
CA SER A 313 -12.94 -4.62 16.32
C SER A 313 -14.00 -3.78 15.58
N SER A 314 -15.24 -4.28 15.48
CA SER A 314 -16.35 -3.57 14.83
C SER A 314 -16.73 -2.28 15.57
N THR A 315 -16.65 -2.28 16.90
CA THR A 315 -16.90 -1.11 17.74
C THR A 315 -15.81 -0.04 17.60
N VAL A 316 -14.56 -0.44 17.37
CA VAL A 316 -13.44 0.51 17.17
C VAL A 316 -13.53 1.17 15.79
N HIS A 317 -13.77 0.40 14.72
CA HIS A 317 -13.86 0.97 13.36
C HIS A 317 -15.02 1.94 13.19
N SER A 318 -16.19 1.63 13.76
CA SER A 318 -17.37 2.49 13.69
C SER A 318 -17.26 3.79 14.49
N LYS A 319 -16.45 3.82 15.57
CA LYS A 319 -16.25 5.03 16.40
C LYS A 319 -15.12 5.93 15.92
N VAL A 320 -14.18 5.40 15.14
CA VAL A 320 -12.92 6.09 14.80
C VAL A 320 -12.93 6.71 13.39
N SER A 321 -13.89 6.37 12.51
CA SER A 321 -13.83 6.71 11.08
C SER A 321 -13.71 8.21 10.73
N ASN A 322 -14.22 9.11 11.58
CA ASN A 322 -14.33 10.53 11.21
C ASN A 322 -13.16 11.42 11.69
N ASN A 323 -12.39 11.00 12.72
CA ASN A 323 -11.35 11.83 13.34
C ASN A 323 -9.93 11.21 13.31
N VAL A 324 -9.67 10.27 12.39
CA VAL A 324 -8.32 9.67 12.26
C VAL A 324 -7.34 10.69 11.67
N PRO A 325 -6.19 10.93 12.30
CA PRO A 325 -5.10 11.71 11.69
C PRO A 325 -4.68 11.10 10.34
N LEU A 326 -4.27 11.95 9.40
CA LEU A 326 -3.76 11.50 8.09
C LEU A 326 -2.62 10.49 8.25
N GLY A 327 -2.66 9.41 7.47
CA GLY A 327 -1.66 8.35 7.46
C GLY A 327 -1.86 7.27 8.53
N LYS A 328 -2.92 7.37 9.35
CA LYS A 328 -3.28 6.35 10.36
C LYS A 328 -4.58 5.62 10.04
N GLN A 329 -5.22 5.92 8.91
CA GLN A 329 -6.46 5.27 8.52
C GLN A 329 -6.21 3.78 8.25
N GLY A 330 -7.11 2.91 8.71
CA GLY A 330 -6.98 1.46 8.58
C GLY A 330 -6.05 0.77 9.60
N VAL A 331 -5.28 1.53 10.40
CA VAL A 331 -4.52 0.97 11.53
C VAL A 331 -5.33 1.15 12.80
N SER A 332 -5.83 0.06 13.39
CA SER A 332 -6.44 0.12 14.71
C SER A 332 -5.43 0.63 15.75
N LEU A 333 -5.84 1.54 16.64
CA LEU A 333 -5.04 2.08 17.75
C LEU A 333 -4.74 0.97 18.77
N GLY A 334 -3.75 0.10 18.50
CA GLY A 334 -3.27 -0.95 19.39
C GLY A 334 -2.78 -2.21 18.68
N SER A 335 -1.90 -2.96 19.32
CA SER A 335 -1.28 -4.19 18.79
C SER A 335 -2.22 -5.38 18.59
N GLY A 336 -3.45 -5.32 19.11
CA GLY A 336 -4.46 -6.39 19.02
C GLY A 336 -5.59 -6.13 18.01
N GLY A 337 -5.58 -5.02 17.28
CA GLY A 337 -6.64 -4.67 16.34
C GLY A 337 -6.39 -5.17 14.92
N SER A 338 -7.46 -5.26 14.12
CA SER A 338 -7.34 -5.55 12.68
C SER A 338 -6.62 -4.40 11.97
N ILE A 339 -5.81 -4.74 10.97
CA ILE A 339 -5.22 -3.75 10.05
C ILE A 339 -5.94 -3.87 8.72
N GLU A 340 -6.61 -2.80 8.31
CA GLU A 340 -7.23 -2.65 7.00
C GLU A 340 -6.22 -2.08 6.03
N THR A 341 -5.77 -2.90 5.10
CA THR A 341 -4.82 -2.56 4.03
C THR A 341 -5.49 -2.76 2.68
N HIS A 342 -4.82 -2.39 1.59
CA HIS A 342 -5.29 -2.72 0.26
C HIS A 342 -4.15 -3.25 -0.58
N GLN A 343 -4.48 -4.14 -1.51
CA GLN A 343 -3.60 -4.57 -2.59
C GLN A 343 -4.22 -4.17 -3.92
N TYR A 344 -3.42 -4.06 -4.97
CA TYR A 344 -3.98 -3.76 -6.28
C TYR A 344 -3.21 -4.44 -7.40
N SER A 345 -3.86 -4.54 -8.55
CA SER A 345 -3.25 -4.87 -9.83
C SER A 345 -3.37 -3.66 -10.77
N VAL A 346 -2.42 -3.49 -11.68
CA VAL A 346 -2.39 -2.34 -12.59
C VAL A 346 -2.21 -2.76 -14.05
N THR A 347 -2.85 -2.03 -14.95
CA THR A 347 -2.53 -2.01 -16.37
C THR A 347 -2.17 -0.60 -16.79
N SER A 348 -1.06 -0.42 -17.49
CA SER A 348 -0.59 0.87 -17.96
C SER A 348 -0.82 1.05 -19.46
N HIS A 349 -1.20 2.26 -19.85
CA HIS A 349 -1.36 2.69 -21.23
C HIS A 349 -0.68 4.04 -21.41
N LYS A 350 -0.09 4.24 -22.58
CA LYS A 350 0.36 5.56 -23.04
C LYS A 350 -0.34 5.86 -24.34
N ARG A 351 -0.68 7.13 -24.55
CA ARG A 351 -1.31 7.61 -25.78
C ARG A 351 -0.84 9.02 -26.11
N SER A 352 -0.77 9.34 -27.40
CA SER A 352 -0.59 10.71 -27.85
C SER A 352 -1.91 11.48 -27.79
N VAL A 353 -1.85 12.72 -27.31
CA VAL A 353 -2.98 13.67 -27.30
C VAL A 353 -3.30 14.16 -28.72
N ASP A 354 -2.32 14.13 -29.63
CA ASP A 354 -2.54 14.44 -31.06
C ASP A 354 -3.33 13.34 -31.80
N GLY A 355 -3.64 12.22 -31.12
CA GLY A 355 -4.26 11.02 -31.68
C GLY A 355 -3.30 10.22 -32.54
N GLY A 356 -3.84 9.34 -33.38
CA GLY A 356 -3.06 8.51 -34.30
C GLY A 356 -2.97 7.05 -33.84
N ASN A 357 -1.93 6.34 -34.27
CA ASN A 357 -1.71 4.95 -33.90
C ASN A 357 -0.33 4.72 -33.25
N ASP A 358 -0.21 3.63 -32.49
CA ASP A 358 1.04 3.27 -31.80
C ASP A 358 2.00 2.48 -32.73
N ALA A 359 2.07 2.87 -34.00
CA ALA A 359 2.87 2.18 -35.01
C ALA A 359 4.36 2.14 -34.67
N GLU A 360 4.87 3.22 -34.06
CA GLU A 360 6.26 3.36 -33.61
C GLU A 360 6.61 2.36 -32.49
N GLU A 361 5.61 1.85 -31.78
CA GLU A 361 5.75 0.88 -30.69
C GLU A 361 5.35 -0.55 -31.12
N GLY A 362 5.11 -0.75 -32.42
CA GLY A 362 4.73 -2.05 -32.97
C GLY A 362 3.24 -2.39 -32.86
N HIS A 363 2.40 -1.44 -32.42
CA HIS A 363 0.97 -1.63 -32.18
C HIS A 363 0.11 -0.77 -33.12
N LYS A 364 0.16 -1.08 -34.43
CA LYS A 364 -0.56 -0.33 -35.47
C LYS A 364 -2.09 -0.40 -35.34
N GLU A 365 -2.58 -1.44 -34.67
CA GLU A 365 -4.00 -1.70 -34.40
C GLU A 365 -4.59 -0.77 -33.32
N ARG A 366 -3.74 -0.15 -32.48
CA ARG A 366 -4.18 0.75 -31.42
C ARG A 366 -4.37 2.14 -32.01
N LEU A 367 -5.63 2.55 -32.18
CA LEU A 367 -6.00 3.89 -32.63
C LEU A 367 -6.47 4.73 -31.44
N HIS A 368 -5.88 5.91 -31.30
CA HIS A 368 -6.22 6.89 -30.28
C HIS A 368 -7.00 8.05 -30.90
N SER A 369 -8.09 8.43 -30.25
CA SER A 369 -8.82 9.66 -30.59
C SER A 369 -7.97 10.90 -30.29
N GLN A 370 -8.10 11.92 -31.12
CA GLN A 370 -7.49 13.22 -30.85
C GLN A 370 -8.10 13.86 -29.60
N GLY A 371 -7.28 14.55 -28.83
CA GLY A 371 -7.68 15.32 -27.66
C GLY A 371 -7.38 14.66 -26.32
N GLY A 372 -7.68 15.40 -25.26
CA GLY A 372 -7.34 15.10 -23.88
C GLY A 372 -6.21 15.97 -23.36
N ILE A 373 -5.75 15.65 -22.15
CA ILE A 373 -4.77 16.45 -21.41
C ILE A 373 -3.50 15.60 -21.28
N PRO A 374 -2.30 16.14 -21.58
CA PRO A 374 -1.06 15.44 -21.30
C PRO A 374 -0.87 15.33 -19.79
N GLY A 375 -0.29 14.24 -19.30
CA GLY A 375 -0.12 14.03 -17.87
C GLY A 375 -0.20 12.57 -17.46
N VAL A 376 -0.30 12.36 -16.14
CA VAL A 376 -0.37 11.05 -15.51
C VAL A 376 -1.73 10.89 -14.87
N PHE A 377 -2.49 9.90 -15.32
CA PHE A 377 -3.85 9.62 -14.89
C PHE A 377 -3.88 8.26 -14.19
N VAL A 378 -4.37 8.21 -12.96
CA VAL A 378 -4.58 6.97 -12.22
C VAL A 378 -6.08 6.80 -12.01
N ASN A 379 -6.65 5.89 -12.78
CA ASN A 379 -8.05 5.49 -12.67
C ASN A 379 -8.10 4.27 -11.77
N TYR A 380 -8.84 4.34 -10.66
CA TYR A 380 -8.94 3.26 -9.70
C TYR A 380 -10.38 2.75 -9.57
N ASP A 381 -10.50 1.43 -9.53
CA ASP A 381 -11.76 0.71 -9.34
C ASP A 381 -11.66 -0.18 -8.09
N ILE A 382 -12.69 -0.13 -7.24
CA ILE A 382 -12.72 -0.84 -5.97
C ILE A 382 -13.46 -2.17 -6.14
N SER A 383 -12.76 -3.28 -5.90
CA SER A 383 -13.33 -4.62 -5.93
C SER A 383 -14.43 -4.78 -4.87
N PRO A 384 -15.57 -5.42 -5.20
CA PRO A 384 -16.58 -5.79 -4.21
C PRO A 384 -16.15 -6.95 -3.29
N MET A 385 -14.95 -7.50 -3.50
CA MET A 385 -14.38 -8.59 -2.71
C MET A 385 -13.29 -8.08 -1.78
N LYS A 386 -13.20 -8.69 -0.61
CA LYS A 386 -12.21 -8.42 0.42
C LYS A 386 -11.48 -9.70 0.83
N VAL A 387 -10.17 -9.63 0.97
CA VAL A 387 -9.34 -10.75 1.46
C VAL A 387 -9.07 -10.58 2.94
N ILE A 388 -9.51 -11.51 3.77
CA ILE A 388 -9.18 -11.53 5.19
C ILE A 388 -8.03 -12.50 5.41
N ASN A 389 -6.91 -11.97 5.90
CA ASN A 389 -5.72 -12.73 6.27
C ASN A 389 -5.75 -12.95 7.79
N ARG A 390 -6.24 -14.11 8.23
CA ARG A 390 -6.38 -14.44 9.65
C ARG A 390 -5.20 -15.26 10.16
N GLU A 391 -4.57 -14.82 11.23
CA GLU A 391 -3.62 -15.65 11.96
C GLU A 391 -4.35 -16.74 12.74
N ALA A 392 -3.99 -17.99 12.45
CA ALA A 392 -4.49 -19.17 13.13
C ALA A 392 -3.34 -20.11 13.51
N ARG A 393 -3.52 -20.88 14.58
CA ARG A 393 -2.64 -22.00 14.88
C ARG A 393 -3.01 -23.19 14.00
N THR A 394 -2.03 -23.88 13.46
CA THR A 394 -2.26 -25.07 12.61
C THR A 394 -2.93 -26.22 13.38
N LYS A 395 -2.61 -26.35 14.67
CA LYS A 395 -3.15 -27.40 15.55
C LYS A 395 -3.82 -26.79 16.78
N THR A 396 -4.94 -27.38 17.16
CA THR A 396 -5.56 -27.15 18.46
C THR A 396 -4.77 -27.87 19.56
N PHE A 397 -5.02 -27.49 20.83
CA PHE A 397 -4.40 -28.18 21.97
C PHE A 397 -4.77 -29.67 22.01
N SER A 398 -6.02 -30.02 21.68
CA SER A 398 -6.44 -31.41 21.55
C SER A 398 -5.69 -32.13 20.44
N GLY A 399 -5.49 -31.48 19.28
CA GLY A 399 -4.70 -32.02 18.18
C GLY A 399 -3.26 -32.34 18.59
N PHE A 400 -2.61 -31.43 19.33
CA PHE A 400 -1.27 -31.68 19.88
C PHE A 400 -1.24 -32.88 20.83
N LEU A 401 -2.19 -32.97 21.78
CA LEU A 401 -2.23 -34.07 22.73
C LEU A 401 -2.43 -35.42 22.03
N THR A 402 -3.34 -35.47 21.03
CA THR A 402 -3.53 -36.67 20.21
C THR A 402 -2.28 -37.03 19.41
N GLY A 403 -1.54 -36.04 18.91
CA GLY A 403 -0.27 -36.23 18.21
C GLY A 403 0.80 -36.85 19.13
N VAL A 404 0.94 -36.33 20.36
CA VAL A 404 1.89 -36.88 21.35
C VAL A 404 1.56 -38.33 21.70
N CYS A 405 0.28 -38.67 21.92
CA CYS A 405 -0.14 -40.05 22.16
C CYS A 405 0.18 -40.97 20.97
N ALA A 406 -0.05 -40.50 19.74
CA ALA A 406 0.25 -41.24 18.52
C ALA A 406 1.76 -41.46 18.35
N VAL A 407 2.60 -40.46 18.61
CA VAL A 407 4.07 -40.55 18.55
C VAL A 407 4.60 -41.59 19.55
N ILE A 408 4.13 -41.55 20.80
CA ILE A 408 4.55 -42.49 21.84
C ILE A 408 4.09 -43.92 21.47
N GLY A 409 2.81 -44.10 21.16
CA GLY A 409 2.26 -45.42 20.82
C GLY A 409 2.89 -46.03 19.56
N GLY A 410 3.05 -45.22 18.51
CA GLY A 410 3.64 -45.65 17.24
C GLY A 410 5.10 -46.05 17.39
N THR A 411 5.91 -45.23 18.06
CA THR A 411 7.35 -45.50 18.22
C THR A 411 7.59 -46.73 19.10
N LEU A 412 6.82 -46.92 20.18
CA LEU A 412 6.93 -48.10 21.03
C LEU A 412 6.53 -49.39 20.31
N THR A 413 5.48 -49.34 19.48
CA THR A 413 5.02 -50.51 18.69
C THR A 413 6.09 -50.94 17.68
N VAL A 414 6.68 -49.98 16.97
CA VAL A 414 7.77 -50.24 16.02
C VAL A 414 9.03 -50.73 16.74
N ALA A 415 9.41 -50.11 17.86
CA ALA A 415 10.55 -50.53 18.65
C ALA A 415 10.40 -51.96 19.18
N ALA A 416 9.20 -52.34 19.63
CA ALA A 416 8.89 -53.70 20.09
C ALA A 416 8.99 -54.72 18.94
N ALA A 417 8.50 -54.37 17.74
CA ALA A 417 8.63 -55.23 16.56
C ALA A 417 10.10 -55.45 16.15
N ILE A 418 10.91 -54.38 16.18
CA ILE A 418 12.35 -54.44 15.89
C ILE A 418 13.09 -55.28 16.94
N ASP A 419 12.83 -55.06 18.23
CA ASP A 419 13.48 -55.83 19.30
C ASP A 419 13.15 -57.32 19.20
N ARG A 420 11.89 -57.66 18.92
CA ARG A 420 11.47 -59.05 18.70
C ARG A 420 12.19 -59.68 17.49
N ALA A 421 12.26 -58.96 16.36
CA ALA A 421 12.95 -59.45 15.16
C ALA A 421 14.46 -59.65 15.40
N LEU A 422 15.11 -58.71 16.08
CA LEU A 422 16.54 -58.82 16.45
C LEU A 422 16.79 -59.97 17.42
N TYR A 423 15.91 -60.16 18.40
CA TYR A 423 16.02 -61.26 19.37
C TYR A 423 15.88 -62.62 18.67
N GLU A 424 14.78 -62.85 17.95
CA GLU A 424 14.53 -64.12 17.23
C GLU A 424 15.62 -64.40 16.18
N GLY A 425 16.07 -63.37 15.45
CA GLY A 425 17.18 -63.45 14.50
C GLY A 425 18.50 -63.86 15.17
N SER A 426 18.86 -63.24 16.31
CA SER A 426 20.08 -63.59 17.05
C SER A 426 20.06 -65.02 17.58
N VAL A 427 18.89 -65.51 18.02
CA VAL A 427 18.71 -66.89 18.48
C VAL A 427 18.86 -67.86 17.30
N ARG A 428 18.31 -67.53 16.13
CA ARG A 428 18.40 -68.38 14.93
C ARG A 428 19.82 -68.46 14.36
N VAL A 429 20.55 -67.34 14.31
CA VAL A 429 21.97 -67.33 13.92
C VAL A 429 22.83 -68.15 14.89
N LYS A 430 22.60 -68.03 16.21
CA LYS A 430 23.29 -68.86 17.21
C LYS A 430 22.98 -70.35 17.04
N LYS A 431 21.79 -70.73 16.58
CA LYS A 431 21.45 -72.13 16.26
C LYS A 431 22.18 -72.61 15.00
N LEU A 432 22.29 -71.77 13.97
CA LEU A 432 22.99 -72.10 12.72
C LEU A 432 24.50 -72.24 12.90
N HIS A 433 25.13 -71.44 13.77
CA HIS A 433 26.57 -71.57 14.09
C HIS A 433 26.91 -72.69 15.10
N LYS A 434 25.89 -73.32 15.72
CA LYS A 434 26.07 -74.46 16.64
C LYS A 434 25.76 -75.81 15.97
N SER A 435 25.25 -75.80 14.73
CA SER A 435 25.21 -76.95 13.83
C SER A 435 26.43 -76.93 12.94
#